data_AF-A0A133NAP1-F1
#
_entry.id   AF-A0A133NAP1-F1
#
_cell.length_a   1.000
_cell.length_b   1.000
_cell.length_c   1.000
_cell.angle_alpha   90.00
_cell.angle_beta   90.00
_cell.angle_gamma   90.00
#
_symmetry.space_group_name_H-M   'P 1'
#
loop_
_entity.id
_entity.type
_entity.pdbx_description
1 polymer ?
#
loop_
_entity_poly.entity_id
_entity_poly.type
_entity_poly.pdbx_seq_one_letter_code
_entity_poly.pdbx_strand_id
1 'polypeptide(L)'
;MIAVISMIISIITLNYEKVYYSNETKNNTDDEDKEDDDTFQKAIILIGNEKVEIDVDYCYVDDYTTRIESKDGKVYLTDTKNVLLISDKKEIF
;
A
#
# COMPACT_ATOMS: atom_id res chain seq x y z
N MET A 1 -3.28 20.32 20.94
CA MET A 1 -2.84 18.96 20.58
C MET A 1 -4.00 18.05 20.19
N ILE A 2 -5.02 17.83 21.04
CA ILE A 2 -6.16 16.93 20.73
C ILE A 2 -6.91 17.35 19.44
N ALA A 3 -7.14 18.64 19.23
CA ALA A 3 -7.83 19.15 18.04
C ALA A 3 -7.05 18.95 16.72
N VAL A 4 -5.72 18.83 16.78
CA VAL A 4 -4.88 18.62 15.58
C VAL A 4 -4.95 17.16 15.15
N ILE A 5 -4.94 16.24 16.11
CA ILE A 5 -5.07 14.80 15.87
C ILE A 5 -6.46 14.48 15.27
N SER A 6 -7.53 15.09 15.80
CA SER A 6 -8.86 14.90 15.24
C SER A 6 -8.98 15.42 13.81
N MET A 7 -8.33 16.55 13.49
CA MET A 7 -8.35 17.13 12.14
C MET A 7 -7.61 16.23 11.13
N ILE A 8 -6.47 15.65 11.53
CA ILE A 8 -5.71 14.72 10.70
C ILE A 8 -6.54 13.45 10.42
N ILE A 9 -7.19 12.88 11.44
CA ILE A 9 -8.07 11.71 11.29
C ILE A 9 -9.22 12.02 10.32
N SER A 10 -9.89 13.17 10.46
CA SER A 10 -10.99 13.55 9.57
C SER A 10 -10.55 13.73 8.11
N ILE A 11 -9.36 14.28 7.86
CA ILE A 11 -8.81 14.41 6.51
C ILE A 11 -8.53 13.04 5.90
N ILE A 12 -7.99 12.10 6.69
CA ILE A 12 -7.73 10.72 6.24
C ILE A 12 -9.05 10.01 5.90
N THR A 13 -10.07 10.11 6.77
CA THR A 13 -11.38 9.47 6.53
C THR A 13 -12.09 10.01 5.29
N LEU A 14 -12.09 11.34 5.08
CA LEU A 14 -12.73 11.97 3.91
C LEU A 14 -12.07 11.57 2.59
N ASN A 15 -10.74 11.40 2.58
CA ASN A 15 -10.05 10.91 1.39
C ASN A 15 -10.28 9.41 1.17
N TYR A 16 -10.47 8.62 2.24
CA TYR A 16 -10.77 7.20 2.16
C TYR A 16 -12.14 6.94 1.49
N GLU A 17 -13.19 7.66 1.90
CA GLU A 17 -14.52 7.53 1.27
C GLU A 17 -14.48 7.89 -0.21
N LYS A 18 -13.78 8.98 -0.57
CA LYS A 18 -13.68 9.42 -1.96
C LYS A 18 -12.97 8.42 -2.87
N VAL A 19 -11.93 7.74 -2.36
CA VAL A 19 -11.22 6.67 -3.09
C VAL A 19 -12.05 5.40 -3.16
N TYR A 20 -12.73 5.03 -2.07
CA TYR A 20 -13.60 3.84 -2.01
C TYR A 20 -14.76 3.93 -3.01
N TYR A 21 -15.49 5.05 -3.06
CA TYR A 21 -16.57 5.26 -4.04
C TYR A 21 -16.06 5.36 -5.49
N SER A 22 -14.85 5.90 -5.69
CA SER A 22 -14.24 5.96 -7.02
C SER A 22 -13.80 4.58 -7.54
N ASN A 23 -13.51 3.64 -6.64
CA ASN A 23 -13.14 2.26 -7.00
C ASN A 23 -14.36 1.36 -7.22
N GLU A 24 -15.46 1.55 -6.47
CA GLU A 24 -16.72 0.83 -6.76
C GLU A 24 -17.29 1.17 -8.15
N THR A 25 -17.06 2.38 -8.64
CA THR A 25 -17.53 2.80 -9.97
C THR A 25 -16.65 2.26 -11.13
N LYS A 26 -15.46 1.72 -10.84
CA LYS A 26 -14.53 1.16 -11.85
C LYS A 26 -14.59 -0.37 -12.00
N ASN A 27 -15.38 -1.07 -11.20
CA ASN A 27 -15.48 -2.54 -11.26
C ASN A 27 -16.60 -3.05 -12.18
N ASN A 28 -17.02 -2.27 -13.17
CA ASN A 28 -17.97 -2.73 -14.21
C ASN A 28 -17.44 -2.44 -15.61
N THR A 29 -16.20 -2.83 -15.88
CA THR A 29 -15.78 -3.08 -17.25
C THR A 29 -14.82 -4.25 -17.22
N ASP A 30 -15.34 -5.42 -17.62
CA ASP A 30 -14.55 -6.50 -18.20
C ASP A 30 -13.56 -5.84 -19.17
N ASP A 31 -12.28 -5.88 -18.86
CA ASP A 31 -11.25 -5.83 -19.88
C ASP A 31 -10.11 -6.74 -19.43
N GLU A 32 -10.00 -7.81 -20.21
CA GLU A 32 -8.90 -8.74 -20.32
C GLU A 32 -7.58 -7.97 -20.33
N ASP A 33 -6.75 -8.10 -19.29
CA ASP A 33 -5.29 -8.03 -19.43
C ASP A 33 -4.65 -8.51 -18.12
N LYS A 34 -4.16 -9.75 -18.16
CA LYS A 34 -3.34 -10.35 -17.12
C LYS A 34 -1.94 -9.73 -17.21
N GLU A 35 -1.77 -8.52 -16.71
CA GLU A 35 -0.46 -7.93 -16.52
C GLU A 35 0.01 -8.16 -15.08
N ASP A 36 1.02 -9.03 -14.98
CA ASP A 36 1.86 -9.36 -13.83
C ASP A 36 1.32 -8.99 -12.45
N ASP A 37 0.58 -9.94 -11.89
CA ASP A 37 0.24 -10.01 -10.47
C ASP A 37 1.55 -10.21 -9.68
N ASP A 38 2.31 -9.13 -9.49
CA ASP A 38 3.48 -9.09 -8.62
C ASP A 38 2.99 -9.19 -7.18
N THR A 39 2.66 -10.41 -6.79
CA THR A 39 2.24 -10.75 -5.44
C THR A 39 3.44 -10.64 -4.51
N PHE A 40 3.69 -9.45 -3.99
CA PHE A 40 4.65 -9.23 -2.91
C PHE A 40 4.12 -9.90 -1.65
N GLN A 41 4.91 -10.79 -1.06
CA GLN A 41 4.52 -11.45 0.18
C GLN A 41 5.02 -10.71 1.41
N LYS A 42 6.14 -10.01 1.28
CA LYS A 42 6.78 -9.29 2.38
C LYS A 42 7.30 -7.93 1.94
N ALA A 43 7.29 -7.01 2.88
CA ALA A 43 7.92 -5.71 2.74
C ALA A 43 8.78 -5.41 3.97
N ILE A 44 9.90 -4.72 3.75
CA ILE A 44 10.74 -4.18 4.81
C ILE A 44 10.76 -2.66 4.65
N ILE A 45 10.31 -1.94 5.67
CA ILE A 45 10.41 -0.47 5.71
C ILE A 45 11.58 -0.08 6.60
N LEU A 46 12.49 0.74 6.07
CA LEU A 46 13.61 1.32 6.81
C LEU A 46 13.21 2.68 7.39
N ILE A 47 13.38 2.83 8.71
CA ILE A 47 13.13 4.09 9.43
C ILE A 47 14.39 4.43 10.23
N GLY A 48 15.27 5.23 9.63
CA GLY A 48 16.59 5.49 10.20
C GLY A 48 17.42 4.21 10.28
N ASN A 49 17.74 3.77 11.51
CA ASN A 49 18.47 2.52 11.76
C ASN A 49 17.55 1.34 12.12
N GLU A 50 16.25 1.57 12.21
CA GLU A 50 15.25 0.55 12.52
C GLU A 50 14.63 -0.02 11.25
N LYS A 51 14.16 -1.27 11.34
CA LYS A 51 13.43 -1.94 10.26
C LYS A 51 12.09 -2.45 10.77
N VAL A 52 11.07 -2.36 9.92
CA VAL A 52 9.74 -2.93 10.13
C VAL A 52 9.51 -3.98 9.05
N GLU A 53 9.32 -5.24 9.45
CA GLU A 53 8.99 -6.35 8.56
C GLU A 53 7.48 -6.55 8.53
N ILE A 54 6.90 -6.65 7.33
CA ILE A 54 5.46 -6.65 7.09
C ILE A 54 5.11 -7.82 6.18
N ASP A 55 4.14 -8.64 6.61
CA ASP A 55 3.48 -9.60 5.72
C ASP A 55 2.43 -8.84 4.89
N VAL A 56 2.66 -8.78 3.58
CA VAL A 56 1.90 -7.94 2.65
C VAL A 56 0.65 -8.68 2.19
N ASP A 57 -0.47 -7.98 2.21
CA ASP A 57 -1.73 -8.39 1.59
C ASP A 57 -1.90 -7.70 0.23
N TYR A 58 -1.65 -6.39 0.20
CA TYR A 58 -1.66 -5.59 -1.02
C TYR A 58 -0.59 -4.50 -0.98
N CYS A 59 0.01 -4.21 -2.12
CA CYS A 59 0.99 -3.14 -2.27
C CYS A 59 0.66 -2.29 -3.50
N TYR A 60 0.78 -0.99 -3.36
CA TYR A 60 0.72 -0.04 -4.46
C TYR A 60 1.99 0.81 -4.45
N VAL A 61 2.72 0.81 -5.55
CA VAL A 61 3.97 1.54 -5.73
C VAL A 61 3.75 2.63 -6.76
N ASP A 62 4.05 3.87 -6.38
CA ASP A 62 4.16 5.02 -7.27
C ASP A 62 5.63 5.48 -7.31
N ASP A 63 5.95 6.44 -8.19
CA ASP A 63 7.31 6.94 -8.43
C ASP A 63 8.03 7.40 -7.15
N TYR A 64 7.28 7.96 -6.20
CA TYR A 64 7.83 8.55 -4.98
C TYR A 64 7.40 7.84 -3.71
N THR A 65 6.23 7.20 -3.70
CA THR A 65 5.63 6.65 -2.50
C THR A 65 5.15 5.23 -2.69
N THR A 66 5.23 4.44 -1.63
CA THR A 66 4.72 3.08 -1.58
C THR A 66 3.69 2.96 -0.46
N ARG A 67 2.50 2.45 -0.80
CA ARG A 67 1.45 2.09 0.15
C ARG A 67 1.45 0.57 0.33
N ILE A 68 1.60 0.12 1.57
CA ILE A 68 1.58 -1.30 1.94
C ILE A 68 0.40 -1.53 2.86
N GLU A 69 -0.45 -2.49 2.52
CA GLU A 69 -1.48 -3.04 3.37
C GLU A 69 -1.03 -4.42 3.87
N SER A 70 -1.01 -4.58 5.18
CA SER A 70 -0.63 -5.84 5.81
C SER A 70 -1.83 -6.74 6.01
N LYS A 71 -1.56 -8.05 6.17
CA LYS A 71 -2.62 -9.05 6.42
C LYS A 71 -3.41 -8.84 7.71
N ASP A 72 -2.87 -8.07 8.66
CA ASP A 72 -3.58 -7.66 9.88
C ASP A 72 -4.39 -6.36 9.71
N GLY A 73 -4.48 -5.83 8.49
CA GLY A 73 -5.28 -4.66 8.12
C GLY A 73 -4.61 -3.31 8.43
N LYS A 74 -3.31 -3.28 8.77
CA LYS A 74 -2.58 -2.03 8.95
C LYS A 74 -2.12 -1.49 7.59
N VAL A 75 -2.10 -0.16 7.49
CA VAL A 75 -1.66 0.53 6.28
C VAL A 75 -0.43 1.37 6.60
N TYR A 76 0.61 1.21 5.78
CA TYR A 76 1.86 1.95 5.84
C TYR A 76 2.02 2.76 4.57
N LEU A 77 2.46 4.01 4.71
CA LEU A 77 2.78 4.90 3.60
C LEU A 77 4.16 5.50 3.85
N THR A 78 5.07 5.33 2.90
CA THR A 78 6.46 5.80 3.01
C THR A 78 7.03 6.07 1.62
N ASP A 79 8.18 6.77 1.56
CA ASP A 79 8.90 6.95 0.30
C ASP A 79 9.34 5.59 -0.27
N THR A 80 9.22 5.40 -1.58
CA THR A 80 9.61 4.15 -2.27
C THR A 80 11.07 3.76 -1.98
N LYS A 81 11.97 4.74 -1.84
CA LYS A 81 13.40 4.50 -1.52
C LYS A 81 13.64 3.83 -0.15
N ASN A 82 12.66 3.89 0.76
CA ASN A 82 12.78 3.34 2.10
C ASN A 82 12.21 1.91 2.20
N VAL A 83 11.72 1.34 1.09
CA VAL A 83 11.04 0.05 1.07
C VAL A 83 11.84 -0.96 0.27
N LEU A 84 11.97 -2.16 0.84
CA LEU A 84 12.35 -3.36 0.10
C LEU A 84 11.12 -4.26 -0.02
N LEU A 85 10.64 -4.48 -1.25
CA LEU A 85 9.54 -5.40 -1.54
C LEU A 85 10.10 -6.76 -1.95
N ILE A 86 9.50 -7.83 -1.44
CA ILE A 86 9.94 -9.22 -1.65
C ILE A 86 8.77 -10.01 -2.23
N SER A 87 8.93 -10.47 -3.47
CA SER A 87 8.01 -11.35 -4.18
C SER A 87 8.48 -12.80 -4.11
N ASP A 88 7.53 -13.73 -4.12
CA ASP A 88 7.82 -15.18 -4.16
C ASP A 88 7.98 -15.72 -5.59
N LYS A 89 7.88 -14.86 -6.61
CA LYS A 89 8.27 -15.21 -7.97
C LYS A 89 9.75 -15.58 -7.94
N LYS A 90 10.01 -16.89 -7.93
CA LYS A 90 11.30 -17.50 -8.14
C LYS A 90 11.69 -17.16 -9.57
N GLU A 91 12.45 -16.09 -9.79
CA GLU A 91 13.12 -15.89 -11.07
C GLU A 91 14.07 -17.07 -11.29
N ILE A 92 13.60 -18.04 -12.06
CA ILE A 92 14.45 -19.03 -12.72
C ILE A 92 15.12 -18.29 -13.87
N PHE A 93 16.37 -17.88 -13.62
CA PHE A 93 17.30 -17.35 -14.62
C PHE A 93 17.45 -18.25 -15.84
#